data_AF-A0A9E8N2S1-F1
#
_entry.id   AF-A0A9E8N2S1-F1
#
_cell.length_a   1.000
_cell.length_b   1.000
_cell.length_c   1.000
_cell.angle_alpha   90.00
_cell.angle_beta   90.00
_cell.angle_gamma   90.00
#
_symmetry.space_group_name_H-M   'P 1'
#
loop_
_entity.id
_entity.type
_entity.pdbx_description
1 polymer ?
#
loop_
_entity_poly.entity_id
_entity_poly.type
_entity_poly.pdbx_seq_one_letter_code
_entity_poly.pdbx_strand_id
1 'polypeptide(L)'
;MLNALRQNLFRAGHAHAGVIIILSLVCQILVNASDLPKFFQWMVRVGVPLSAMFLSVGFFLSMLSPTSTGPSRAVYLIYCGSLILTLSVVTLGIGLLKAS
;
A
#
# COMPACT_ATOMS: atom_id res chain seq x y z
N MET A 1 20.01 13.24 -17.85
CA MET A 1 19.16 12.22 -17.18
C MET A 1 18.29 11.58 -18.25
N LEU A 2 18.50 10.30 -18.57
CA LEU A 2 17.89 9.67 -19.76
C LEU A 2 16.36 9.49 -19.65
N ASN A 3 15.76 9.54 -18.45
CA ASN A 3 14.31 9.53 -18.26
C ASN A 3 13.91 10.02 -16.83
N ALA A 4 13.63 11.32 -16.66
CA ALA A 4 13.29 11.92 -15.36
C ALA A 4 12.00 11.35 -14.73
N LEU A 5 11.05 10.94 -15.58
CA LEU A 5 9.80 10.30 -15.15
C LEU A 5 10.08 8.97 -14.44
N ARG A 6 10.90 8.10 -15.06
CA ARG A 6 11.32 6.81 -14.47
C ARG A 6 11.98 6.98 -13.11
N GLN A 7 12.86 7.97 -12.96
CA GLN A 7 13.54 8.23 -11.70
C GLN A 7 12.56 8.67 -10.59
N ASN A 8 11.58 9.51 -10.93
CA ASN A 8 10.53 9.89 -9.99
C ASN A 8 9.66 8.70 -9.56
N LEU A 9 9.31 7.81 -10.49
CA LEU A 9 8.54 6.59 -10.20
C LEU A 9 9.32 5.61 -9.31
N PHE A 10 10.62 5.41 -9.54
CA PHE A 10 11.45 4.56 -8.68
C PHE A 10 11.64 5.16 -7.27
N ARG A 11 11.84 6.49 -7.17
CA ARG A 11 11.87 7.18 -5.89
C ARG A 11 10.54 7.04 -5.13
N ALA A 12 9.42 7.20 -5.83
CA ALA A 12 8.09 7.00 -5.25
C ALA A 12 7.87 5.56 -4.79
N GLY A 13 8.31 4.57 -5.56
CA GLY A 13 8.22 3.14 -5.22
C GLY A 13 9.01 2.78 -3.95
N HIS A 14 10.24 3.29 -3.80
CA HIS A 14 11.04 3.12 -2.59
C HIS A 14 10.42 3.82 -1.37
N ALA A 15 9.95 5.06 -1.54
CA ALA A 15 9.33 5.81 -0.45
C ALA A 15 8.05 5.12 0.07
N HIS A 16 7.17 4.68 -0.83
CA HIS A 16 5.93 3.99 -0.48
C HIS A 16 6.19 2.61 0.14
N ALA A 17 7.19 1.86 -0.33
CA ALA A 17 7.56 0.60 0.30
C ALA A 17 7.95 0.78 1.76
N GLY A 18 8.84 1.73 2.06
CA GLY A 18 9.29 1.99 3.42
C GLY A 18 8.16 2.45 4.35
N VAL A 19 7.44 3.50 3.96
CA VAL A 19 6.41 4.11 4.82
C VAL A 19 5.22 3.17 5.05
N ILE A 20 4.77 2.42 4.04
CA ILE A 20 3.60 1.53 4.18
C ILE A 20 3.97 0.28 4.97
N ILE A 21 5.20 -0.25 4.86
CA ILE A 21 5.63 -1.37 5.71
C ILE A 21 5.71 -0.95 7.17
N ILE A 22 6.25 0.23 7.47
CA ILE A 22 6.25 0.77 8.83
C ILE A 22 4.81 0.95 9.33
N LEU A 23 3.93 1.54 8.51
CA LEU A 23 2.51 1.67 8.82
C LEU A 23 1.87 0.29 9.08
N SER A 24 2.24 -0.75 8.32
CA SER A 24 1.77 -2.12 8.55
C SER A 24 2.15 -2.62 9.93
N LEU A 25 3.37 -2.38 10.41
CA LEU A 25 3.79 -2.77 11.75
C LEU A 25 2.97 -2.06 12.82
N VAL A 26 2.72 -0.75 12.64
CA VAL A 26 1.85 0.02 13.54
C VAL A 26 0.43 -0.54 13.52
N CYS A 27 -0.15 -0.79 12.35
CA CYS A 27 -1.48 -1.39 12.22
C CYS A 27 -1.59 -2.74 12.93
N GLN A 28 -0.55 -3.58 12.91
CA GLN A 28 -0.57 -4.87 13.64
C GLN A 28 -0.73 -4.69 15.15
N ILE A 29 -0.10 -3.66 15.72
CA ILE A 29 -0.23 -3.31 17.14
C ILE A 29 -1.65 -2.78 17.42
N LEU A 30 -2.14 -1.86 16.58
CA LEU A 30 -3.45 -1.25 16.73
C LEU A 30 -4.60 -2.25 16.56
N VAL A 31 -4.48 -3.24 15.68
CA VAL A 31 -5.48 -4.30 15.51
C VAL A 31 -5.70 -5.07 16.81
N ASN A 32 -4.64 -5.29 17.61
CA ASN A 32 -4.76 -5.95 18.91
C ASN A 32 -5.56 -5.12 19.93
N ALA A 33 -5.56 -3.80 19.79
CA ALA A 33 -6.28 -2.88 20.67
C ALA A 33 -7.72 -2.57 20.17
N SER A 34 -8.12 -3.10 19.01
CA SER A 34 -9.42 -2.82 18.40
C SER A 34 -10.46 -3.90 18.72
N ASP A 35 -11.72 -3.49 18.91
CA ASP A 35 -12.86 -4.41 19.06
C ASP A 35 -13.46 -4.77 17.70
N LEU A 36 -12.64 -5.41 16.87
CA LEU A 36 -13.03 -5.89 15.54
C LEU A 36 -13.33 -7.39 15.56
N PRO A 37 -14.32 -7.86 14.77
CA PRO A 37 -14.51 -9.27 14.52
C PRO A 37 -13.24 -9.90 13.92
N LYS A 38 -12.99 -11.18 14.24
CA LYS A 38 -11.80 -11.93 13.76
C LYS A 38 -11.55 -11.81 12.25
N PHE A 39 -12.62 -11.79 11.45
CA PHE A 39 -12.54 -11.63 10.00
C PHE A 39 -11.95 -10.27 9.58
N PHE A 40 -12.43 -9.16 10.15
CA PHE A 40 -11.92 -7.83 9.84
C PHE A 40 -10.51 -7.62 10.38
N GLN A 41 -10.20 -8.17 11.55
CA GLN A 41 -8.81 -8.19 12.04
C GLN A 41 -7.90 -8.87 11.00
N TRP A 42 -8.24 -10.07 10.56
CA TRP A 42 -7.46 -10.79 9.54
C TRP A 42 -7.31 -9.97 8.24
N MET A 43 -8.39 -9.34 7.76
CA MET A 43 -8.33 -8.47 6.57
C MET A 43 -7.34 -7.31 6.75
N VAL A 44 -7.29 -6.65 7.90
CA VAL A 44 -6.33 -5.57 8.16
C VAL A 44 -4.90 -6.12 8.24
N ARG A 45 -4.70 -7.24 8.94
CA ARG A 45 -3.38 -7.86 9.14
C ARG A 45 -2.71 -8.28 7.84
N VAL A 46 -3.49 -8.72 6.86
CA VAL A 46 -2.99 -9.13 5.54
C VAL A 46 -3.07 -7.98 4.54
N GLY A 47 -4.12 -7.16 4.58
CA GLY A 47 -4.37 -6.11 3.60
C GLY A 47 -3.34 -4.98 3.62
N VAL A 48 -2.95 -4.49 4.80
CA VAL A 48 -1.95 -3.40 4.90
C VAL A 48 -0.58 -3.83 4.34
N PRO A 49 0.03 -4.98 4.71
CA PRO A 49 1.31 -5.38 4.11
C PRO A 49 1.16 -5.75 2.62
N LEU A 50 0.04 -6.35 2.21
CA LEU A 50 -0.22 -6.65 0.81
C LEU A 50 -0.29 -5.38 -0.05
N SER A 51 -0.88 -4.30 0.48
CA SER A 51 -0.91 -3.01 -0.20
C SER A 51 0.48 -2.45 -0.46
N ALA A 52 1.42 -2.59 0.49
CA ALA A 52 2.81 -2.17 0.33
C ALA A 52 3.48 -2.88 -0.85
N MET A 53 3.25 -4.19 -0.98
CA MET A 53 3.74 -4.98 -2.11
C MET A 53 3.13 -4.51 -3.43
N PHE A 54 1.80 -4.36 -3.51
CA PHE A 54 1.10 -3.96 -4.73
C PHE A 54 1.50 -2.56 -5.20
N LEU A 55 1.57 -1.60 -4.28
CA LEU A 55 2.00 -0.23 -4.57
C LEU A 55 3.44 -0.22 -5.08
N SER A 56 4.36 -0.88 -4.36
CA SER A 56 5.77 -0.91 -4.75
C SER A 56 5.97 -1.59 -6.11
N VAL A 57 5.40 -2.78 -6.30
CA VAL A 57 5.41 -3.51 -7.58
C VAL A 57 4.78 -2.68 -8.70
N GLY A 58 3.67 -2.00 -8.45
CA GLY A 58 3.03 -1.10 -9.41
C GLY A 58 3.94 0.05 -9.85
N PHE A 59 4.59 0.74 -8.91
CA PHE A 59 5.51 1.85 -9.23
C PHE A 59 6.77 1.38 -10.01
N PHE A 60 7.32 0.21 -9.68
CA PHE A 60 8.48 -0.35 -10.40
C PHE A 60 8.13 -0.90 -11.78
N LEU A 61 7.06 -1.70 -11.88
CA LEU A 61 6.63 -2.33 -13.14
C LEU A 61 6.02 -1.32 -14.13
N SER A 62 5.50 -0.19 -13.64
CA SER A 62 4.91 0.86 -14.49
C SER A 62 5.93 1.50 -15.45
N MET A 63 7.23 1.43 -15.12
CA MET A 63 8.33 1.98 -15.92
C MET A 63 9.50 1.01 -16.08
N LEU A 64 9.22 -0.26 -16.40
CA LEU A 64 10.25 -1.27 -16.68
C LEU A 64 11.13 -0.90 -17.89
N SER A 65 10.55 -0.40 -18.99
CA SER A 65 11.28 -0.07 -20.21
C SER A 65 11.87 1.35 -20.17
N PRO A 66 13.19 1.53 -20.42
CA PRO A 66 13.83 2.85 -20.44
C PRO A 66 13.29 3.81 -21.51
N THR A 67 12.71 3.26 -22.59
CA THR A 67 12.19 3.98 -23.77
C THR A 67 10.67 4.24 -23.74
N SER A 68 9.96 3.80 -22.70
CA SER A 68 8.50 4.00 -22.61
C SER A 68 8.16 5.48 -22.38
N THR A 69 7.31 6.03 -23.26
CA THR A 69 6.77 7.39 -23.21
C THR A 69 5.52 7.52 -22.33
N GLY A 70 5.04 6.43 -21.74
CA GLY A 70 3.86 6.43 -20.88
C GLY A 70 3.83 5.26 -19.89
N PRO A 71 3.04 5.37 -18.81
CA PRO A 71 2.88 4.33 -17.81
C PRO A 71 2.29 3.04 -18.40
N SER A 72 2.85 1.90 -17.99
CA SER A 72 2.33 0.59 -18.40
C SER A 72 1.02 0.24 -17.67
N ARG A 73 0.37 -0.87 -18.06
CA ARG A 73 -0.82 -1.42 -17.37
C ARG A 73 -0.58 -1.70 -15.88
N ALA A 74 0.68 -1.71 -15.41
CA ALA A 74 1.00 -1.87 -13.99
C ALA A 74 0.48 -0.71 -13.10
N VAL A 75 0.06 0.43 -13.67
CA VAL A 75 -0.66 1.46 -12.89
C VAL A 75 -1.92 0.92 -12.22
N TYR A 76 -2.60 -0.09 -12.81
CA TYR A 76 -3.74 -0.74 -12.15
C TYR A 76 -3.36 -1.39 -10.80
N LEU A 77 -2.12 -1.86 -10.62
CA LEU A 77 -1.65 -2.38 -9.32
C LEU A 77 -1.55 -1.27 -8.26
N ILE A 78 -1.18 -0.06 -8.66
CA ILE A 78 -1.12 1.10 -7.76
C ILE A 78 -2.53 1.41 -7.25
N TYR A 79 -3.53 1.45 -8.14
CA TYR A 79 -4.92 1.65 -7.76
C TYR A 79 -5.45 0.53 -6.86
N CYS A 80 -5.17 -0.74 -7.19
CA CYS A 80 -5.57 -1.87 -6.36
C CYS A 80 -4.93 -1.80 -4.96
N GLY A 81 -3.62 -1.56 -4.90
CA GLY A 81 -2.90 -1.42 -3.63
C GLY A 81 -3.44 -0.26 -2.80
N SER A 82 -3.70 0.90 -3.41
CA SER A 82 -4.29 2.05 -2.73
C SER A 82 -5.68 1.73 -2.16
N LEU A 83 -6.53 1.04 -2.93
CA LEU A 83 -7.87 0.65 -2.45
C LEU A 83 -7.78 -0.32 -1.27
N ILE A 84 -6.92 -1.32 -1.34
CA ILE A 84 -6.70 -2.28 -0.24
C ILE A 84 -6.22 -1.52 1.02
N LEU A 85 -5.25 -0.61 0.87
CA LEU A 85 -4.74 0.19 1.99
C LEU A 85 -5.85 1.02 2.63
N THR A 86 -6.63 1.74 1.82
CA THR A 86 -7.74 2.57 2.32
C THR A 86 -8.77 1.72 3.07
N LEU A 87 -9.20 0.59 2.50
CA LEU A 87 -10.18 -0.29 3.15
C LEU A 87 -9.65 -0.84 4.48
N SER A 88 -8.38 -1.27 4.53
CA SER A 88 -7.78 -1.79 5.77
C SER A 88 -7.64 -0.71 6.84
N VAL A 89 -7.15 0.49 6.50
CA VAL A 89 -6.94 1.56 7.47
C VAL A 89 -8.27 2.13 7.98
N VAL A 90 -9.27 2.30 7.11
CA VAL A 90 -10.61 2.75 7.51
C VAL A 90 -11.29 1.72 8.42
N THR A 91 -11.21 0.43 8.07
CA THR A 91 -11.75 -0.65 8.91
C THR A 91 -11.11 -0.63 10.30
N LEU A 92 -9.78 -0.49 10.37
CA LEU A 92 -9.06 -0.40 11.63
C LEU A 92 -9.49 0.83 12.44
N GLY A 93 -9.59 2.00 11.80
CA GLY A 93 -10.03 3.23 12.45
C GLY A 93 -11.42 3.10 13.07
N ILE A 94 -12.38 2.53 12.34
CA ILE A 94 -13.73 2.24 12.87
C ILE A 94 -13.65 1.29 14.06
N GLY A 95 -12.82 0.25 13.98
CA GLY A 95 -12.59 -0.70 15.07
C GLY A 95 -12.04 -0.08 16.35
N LEU A 96 -11.13 0.89 16.22
CA LEU A 96 -10.57 1.63 17.35
C LEU A 96 -11.57 2.60 17.97
N LEU A 97 -12.35 3.31 17.15
CA LEU A 97 -13.40 4.20 17.62
C LEU A 97 -14.50 3.47 18.39
N LYS A 98 -14.82 2.24 17.98
CA LYS A 98 -15.79 1.38 18.69
C LYS A 98 -15.27 0.79 20.00
N ALA A 99 -13.96 0.66 20.14
CA ALA A 99 -13.32 0.11 21.34
C ALA A 99 -13.15 1.14 22.47
N SER A 100 -13.44 2.41 22.19
CA SER A 100 -13.32 3.55 23.12
C SER A 100 -14.59 3.76 23.95
#